data_AF-A0A0G0F2W7-F1
#
_entry.id   AF-A0A0G0F2W7-F1
#
_cell.length_a   1.000
_cell.length_b   1.000
_cell.length_c   1.000
_cell.angle_alpha   90.00
_cell.angle_beta   90.00
_cell.angle_gamma   90.00
#
_symmetry.space_group_name_H-M   'P 1'
#
loop_
_entity.id
_entity.type
_entity.pdbx_description
1 polymer ?
#
loop_
_entity_poly.entity_id
_entity_poly.type
_entity_poly.pdbx_seq_one_letter_code
_entity_poly.pdbx_strand_id
1 'polypeptide(L)' 'MASMYCVKCRAKREDDKAQKVTMKNGKPAMKGKCPVCGTGMYRIGAA' A
#
# COMPACT_ATOMS: atom_id res chain seq x y z
N MET A 1 -7.08 9.43 -3.91
CA MET A 1 -6.21 8.45 -4.59
C MET A 1 -4.89 8.34 -3.83
N ALA A 2 -4.67 7.23 -3.11
CA ALA A 2 -3.44 7.05 -2.34
C ALA A 2 -2.34 6.55 -3.30
N SER A 3 -1.42 7.44 -3.67
CA SER A 3 -0.20 7.02 -4.38
C SER A 3 0.69 6.25 -3.41
N MET A 4 0.92 4.97 -3.73
CA MET A 4 1.83 4.08 -3.03
C MET A 4 3.10 3.90 -3.87
N TYR A 5 4.25 3.95 -3.23
CA TYR A 5 5.50 3.74 -3.92
C TYR A 5 5.78 2.25 -4.04
N CYS A 6 5.84 1.74 -5.26
CA CYS A 6 6.26 0.37 -5.52
C CYS A 6 7.78 0.33 -5.52
N VAL A 7 8.38 -0.22 -4.47
CA VAL A 7 9.85 -0.36 -4.36
C VAL A 7 10.43 -1.21 -5.50
N LYS A 8 9.65 -2.17 -6.01
CA LYS A 8 10.06 -3.05 -7.11
C LYS A 8 10.08 -2.34 -8.46
N CYS A 9 9.10 -1.47 -8.73
CA CYS A 9 9.02 -0.68 -9.95
C CYS A 9 9.71 0.69 -9.81
N ARG A 10 10.17 1.04 -8.60
CA ARG A 10 10.69 2.36 -8.21
C ARG A 10 9.83 3.54 -8.65
N ALA A 11 8.52 3.32 -8.71
CA ALA A 11 7.55 4.27 -9.23
C ALA A 11 6.38 4.45 -8.25
N LYS A 12 5.84 5.67 -8.19
CA LYS A 12 4.55 5.92 -7.52
C LYS A 12 3.46 5.29 -8.38
N ARG A 13 2.65 4.45 -7.75
CA ARG A 13 1.52 3.77 -8.38
C ARG A 13 0.28 4.09 -7.56
N GLU A 14 -0.82 4.28 -8.25
CA GLU A 14 -2.11 4.45 -7.63
C GLU A 14 -2.60 3.08 -7.22
N ASP A 15 -3.04 2.98 -5.96
CA ASP A 15 -3.60 1.77 -5.41
C ASP A 15 -5.08 2.02 -5.14
N ASP A 16 -5.90 1.83 -6.18
CA ASP A 16 -7.37 1.95 -6.09
C ASP A 16 -7.99 0.93 -5.15
N LYS A 17 -7.26 -0.16 -4.84
CA LYS A 17 -7.67 -1.21 -3.90
C LYS A 17 -6.88 -1.15 -2.59
N ALA A 18 -6.43 0.04 -2.18
CA ALA A 18 -5.85 0.24 -0.86
C ALA A 18 -6.88 -0.11 0.24
N GLN A 19 -6.74 -1.28 0.84
CA GLN A 19 -7.52 -1.75 1.97
C GLN A 19 -6.88 -1.27 3.27
N LYS A 20 -7.67 -0.61 4.12
CA LYS A 20 -7.24 -0.33 5.49
C LYS A 20 -7.16 -1.66 6.25
N VAL A 21 -5.98 -2.03 6.70
CA VAL A 21 -5.71 -3.20 7.53
C VAL A 21 -5.13 -2.75 8.86
N THR A 22 -5.68 -3.26 9.96
CA THR A 22 -5.11 -3.05 11.28
C THR A 22 -4.06 -4.12 11.50
N MET A 23 -2.79 -3.72 11.63
CA MET A 23 -1.71 -4.66 11.92
C MET A 23 -1.91 -5.24 13.33
N LYS A 24 -1.34 -6.43 13.60
CA LYS A 24 -1.40 -7.06 14.94
C LYS A 24 -0.88 -6.18 16.08
N ASN A 25 -0.09 -5.15 15.76
CA ASN A 25 0.41 -4.13 16.69
C ASN A 25 -0.59 -2.97 16.97
N GLY A 26 -1.86 -3.11 16.58
CA GLY A 26 -2.91 -2.10 16.80
C GLY A 26 -2.80 -0.84 15.94
N LYS A 27 -1.78 -0.74 15.07
CA LYS A 27 -1.58 0.42 14.19
C LYS A 27 -2.36 0.26 12.88
N PRO A 28 -3.05 1.32 12.41
CA PRO A 28 -3.67 1.32 11.10
C PRO A 28 -2.59 1.34 10.00
N ALA A 29 -2.77 0.49 9.01
CA ALA A 29 -1.99 0.46 7.80
C ALA A 29 -2.93 0.42 6.59
N MET A 30 -2.46 0.89 5.44
CA MET A 30 -3.11 0.59 4.17
C MET A 30 -2.32 -0.51 3.47
N LYS A 31 -3.01 -1.54 3.00
CA LYS A 31 -2.50 -2.60 2.15
C LYS A 31 -3.06 -2.42 0.76
N GLY A 32 -2.18 -2.32 -0.21
CA GLY A 32 -2.49 -2.22 -1.62
C GLY A 32 -1.79 -3.31 -2.43
N LYS A 33 -2.06 -3.38 -3.72
CA LYS A 33 -1.36 -4.25 -4.67
C LYS A 33 -0.95 -3.46 -5.90
N CYS A 34 0.34 -3.54 -6.25
CA CYS A 34 0.84 -2.91 -7.46
C CYS A 34 0.24 -3.60 -8.71
N PRO A 35 -0.40 -2.86 -9.63
CA PRO A 35 -1.02 -3.45 -10.83
C PRO A 35 0.02 -3.94 -11.84
N VAL A 36 1.27 -3.45 -11.78
CA VAL A 36 2.33 -3.79 -12.75
C VAL A 36 3.10 -5.05 -12.35
N CYS A 37 3.53 -5.13 -11.09
CA CYS A 37 4.38 -6.24 -10.62
C CYS A 37 3.67 -7.20 -9.68
N GLY A 38 2.39 -6.96 -9.39
CA GLY A 38 1.58 -7.77 -8.47
C GLY A 38 2.06 -7.75 -7.01
N THR A 39 3.09 -6.98 -6.68
CA THR A 39 3.68 -6.96 -5.33
C THR A 39 2.75 -6.22 -4.37
N GLY A 40 2.51 -6.82 -3.21
CA GLY A 40 1.72 -6.18 -2.15
C GLY A 40 2.48 -4.98 -1.61
N MET A 41 1.84 -3.81 -1.66
CA MET A 41 2.37 -2.57 -1.11
C MET A 41 1.71 -2.32 0.24
N TYR A 42 2.49 -1.91 1.23
CA TYR A 42 1.95 -1.55 2.54
C TYR A 42 2.39 -0.13 2.87
N ARG A 43 1.42 0.73 3.18
CA ARG A 43 1.64 2.09 3.66
C ARG A 43 1.24 2.10 5.12
N ILE A 44 2.24 1.90 5.96
CA ILE A 44 2.10 1.99 7.42
C ILE A 44 2.13 3.47 7.78
N GLY A 45 1.20 3.94 8.62
CA GLY A 45 1.20 5.33 9.09
C GLY A 45 0.20 6.26 8.41
N ALA A 46 -0.87 5.74 7.82
CA ALA A 46 -2.08 6.55 7.69
C ALA A 46 -2.81 6.52 9.05
N ALA A 47 -2.33 7.34 9.98
CA ALA A 47 -3.20 7.89 11.02
C ALA A 47 -4.23 8.81 10.34
#